data_AF-A0A9W4TWB5-F1
#
_entry.id   AF-A0A9W4TWB5-F1
#
_cell.length_a   1.000
_cell.length_b   1.000
_cell.length_c   1.000
_cell.angle_alpha   90.00
_cell.angle_beta   90.00
_cell.angle_gamma   90.00
#
_symmetry.space_group_name_H-M   'P 1'
#
loop_
_entity.id
_entity.type
_entity.pdbx_description
1 polymer ?
#
loop_
_entity_poly.entity_id
_entity_poly.type
_entity_poly.pdbx_seq_one_letter_code
_entity_poly.pdbx_strand_id
1 'polypeptide(L)'
;MSDIDIEYTLVNQLAYKFNKLINSQSNNDDLNNTSLKLINLMNKFKSLHPIFNELIEYLTQKNLLPDYVNQSWKDEIETNLTNELSIINTELQKLLDEPHEVLLDLENSEKLFIKIKPIVIKLIINCKFQVANSILNKFATIVDFSNQPKVEIQLIQNRYIEYSYLKYLVSLFQKIWFPMIDNDEFEENGNISNDSKLLILSSSSFKPLEKVYLTTVAYYKRNEIIFTANLDEFKYLTNLKFLHLSLLFKQFKFMEFMELFNELYFEEIFTTSDLRSNLLVMYGIVLIFLKPFNELNLNFNNDDSIIDLFNDDPTSIEFKFYNYVMIPLSNCNFKISKQKLDELNFEIMDYNFPISYNKLNFIDYIKLIIDLKNFFVIIQNVQQITRTKLLELIEIEETKQEEISNNLIGLIHGLELSKFGINYDVEEEMFTNNFNETEYVSKNIASLQLEIDELSSNLEADLLSTKATGLLFDKFYN
;
A
#
# COMPACT_ATOMS: atom_id res chain seq x y z
N MET A 1 1.34 20.70 23.65
CA MET A 1 1.03 19.82 22.52
C MET A 1 1.74 18.51 22.80
N SER A 2 0.99 17.42 23.04
CA SER A 2 1.57 16.07 23.05
C SER A 2 1.73 15.65 21.60
N ASP A 3 2.98 15.47 21.17
CA ASP A 3 3.25 14.73 19.94
C ASP A 3 2.88 13.28 20.19
N ILE A 4 2.07 12.69 19.31
CA ILE A 4 1.86 11.25 19.36
C ILE A 4 3.18 10.61 18.97
N ASP A 5 3.74 9.85 19.91
CA ASP A 5 4.98 9.12 19.65
C ASP A 5 4.69 7.88 18.78
N ILE A 6 4.70 8.06 17.46
CA ILE A 6 4.57 6.99 16.46
C ILE A 6 5.92 6.53 15.91
N GLU A 7 7.04 7.08 16.36
CA GLU A 7 8.37 6.78 15.81
C GLU A 7 8.74 5.30 15.93
N TYR A 8 8.09 4.55 16.84
CA TYR A 8 8.27 3.11 16.97
C TYR A 8 7.89 2.34 15.70
N THR A 9 7.02 2.88 14.83
CA THR A 9 6.70 2.24 13.54
C THR A 9 7.90 2.22 12.59
N LEU A 10 8.84 3.14 12.76
CA LEU A 10 10.05 3.22 11.94
C LEU A 10 11.07 2.14 12.31
N VAL A 11 11.04 1.59 13.53
CA VAL A 11 12.08 0.66 14.01
C VAL A 11 12.21 -0.56 13.10
N ASN A 12 11.10 -1.21 12.75
CA ASN A 12 11.13 -2.40 11.90
C ASN A 12 11.48 -2.06 10.43
N GLN A 13 11.11 -0.88 9.96
CA GLN A 13 11.47 -0.39 8.63
C GLN A 13 12.97 -0.05 8.53
N LEU A 14 13.52 0.61 9.55
CA LEU A 14 14.95 0.92 9.66
C LEU A 14 15.78 -0.33 9.87
N ALA A 15 15.30 -1.30 10.64
CA ALA A 15 15.94 -2.60 10.80
C ALA A 15 16.01 -3.37 9.47
N TYR A 16 14.91 -3.35 8.71
CA TYR A 16 14.88 -3.90 7.36
C TYR A 16 15.88 -3.20 6.43
N LYS A 17 15.90 -1.86 6.45
CA LYS A 17 16.86 -1.04 5.68
C LYS A 17 18.30 -1.36 6.06
N PHE A 18 18.60 -1.49 7.35
CA PHE A 18 19.92 -1.87 7.86
C PHE A 18 20.37 -3.21 7.28
N ASN A 19 19.54 -4.25 7.38
CA ASN A 19 19.84 -5.59 6.86
C ASN A 19 20.08 -5.59 5.34
N LYS A 20 19.43 -4.71 4.59
CA LYS A 20 19.70 -4.56 3.14
C LYS A 20 21.04 -3.87 2.90
N LEU A 21 21.24 -2.71 3.53
CA LEU A 21 22.41 -1.86 3.31
C LEU A 21 23.73 -2.52 3.75
N ILE A 22 23.72 -3.30 4.83
CA ILE A 22 24.91 -4.01 5.31
C ILE A 22 25.37 -5.10 4.32
N ASN A 23 24.42 -5.70 3.60
CA ASN A 23 24.68 -6.75 2.61
C ASN A 23 25.05 -6.20 1.22
N SER A 24 24.63 -4.96 0.89
CA SER A 24 24.80 -4.36 -0.44
C SER A 24 26.11 -3.58 -0.63
N GLN A 25 27.06 -3.60 0.32
CA GLN A 25 28.30 -2.78 0.29
C GLN A 25 28.05 -1.30 -0.06
N SER A 26 26.86 -0.78 0.28
CA SER A 26 26.40 0.54 -0.12
C SER A 26 26.94 1.65 0.80
N ASN A 27 26.73 2.90 0.37
CA ASN A 27 27.16 4.16 0.99
C ASN A 27 27.22 4.11 2.53
N ASN A 28 28.42 4.26 3.11
CA ASN A 28 28.64 4.07 4.55
C ASN A 28 27.82 5.05 5.41
N ASP A 29 27.55 6.26 4.92
CA ASP A 29 26.90 7.31 5.71
C ASP A 29 25.41 7.03 5.96
N ASP A 30 24.69 6.51 4.96
CA ASP A 30 23.28 6.14 5.11
C ASP A 30 23.10 4.96 6.08
N LEU A 31 24.03 4.00 6.04
CA LEU A 31 24.05 2.87 6.96
C LEU A 31 24.39 3.32 8.39
N ASN A 32 25.36 4.22 8.55
CA ASN A 32 25.71 4.83 9.84
C ASN A 32 24.50 5.56 10.45
N ASN A 33 23.86 6.44 9.67
CA ASN A 33 22.69 7.21 10.11
C ASN A 33 21.51 6.31 10.47
N THR A 34 21.23 5.29 9.65
CA THR A 34 20.18 4.29 9.92
C THR A 34 20.47 3.54 11.22
N SER A 35 21.71 3.11 11.42
CA SER A 35 22.15 2.38 12.61
C SER A 35 22.01 3.20 13.88
N LEU A 36 22.47 4.46 13.85
CA LEU A 36 22.37 5.39 14.98
C LEU A 36 20.91 5.76 15.30
N LYS A 37 20.09 6.01 14.29
CA LYS A 37 18.65 6.26 14.47
C LYS A 37 17.97 5.06 15.12
N LEU A 38 18.29 3.85 14.65
CA LEU A 38 17.70 2.61 15.16
C LEU A 38 18.06 2.35 16.64
N ILE A 39 19.33 2.47 17.03
CA ILE A 39 19.73 2.25 18.44
C ILE A 39 19.14 3.31 19.38
N ASN A 40 19.04 4.57 18.92
CA ASN A 40 18.42 5.64 19.69
C ASN A 40 16.92 5.41 19.89
N LEU A 41 16.21 4.92 18.87
CA LEU A 41 14.80 4.55 19.00
C LEU A 41 14.60 3.35 19.95
N MET A 42 15.44 2.32 19.87
CA MET A 42 15.43 1.21 20.84
C MET A 42 15.61 1.70 22.28
N ASN A 43 16.50 2.67 22.50
CA ASN A 43 16.69 3.30 23.80
C ASN A 43 15.50 4.16 24.24
N LYS A 44 14.88 4.92 23.32
CA LYS A 44 13.70 5.74 23.58
C LYS A 44 12.53 4.89 24.10
N PHE A 45 12.24 3.79 23.41
CA PHE A 45 11.13 2.90 23.73
C PHE A 45 11.47 1.80 24.74
N LYS A 46 12.74 1.70 25.15
CA LYS A 46 13.24 0.67 26.07
C LYS A 46 12.85 -0.73 25.61
N SER A 47 13.21 -1.04 24.36
CA SER A 47 12.93 -2.32 23.70
C SER A 47 14.02 -2.67 22.70
N LEU A 48 14.32 -3.97 22.55
CA LEU A 48 15.39 -4.45 21.68
C LEU A 48 14.81 -5.21 20.48
N HIS A 49 15.09 -4.71 19.27
CA HIS A 49 14.77 -5.45 18.05
C HIS A 49 15.69 -6.69 17.91
N PRO A 50 15.24 -7.79 17.30
CA PRO A 50 16.06 -9.00 17.11
C PRO A 50 17.43 -8.78 16.46
N ILE A 51 17.55 -7.79 15.56
CA ILE A 51 18.83 -7.44 14.89
C ILE A 51 19.84 -6.72 15.79
N PHE A 52 19.51 -6.53 17.07
CA PHE A 52 20.33 -5.75 18.01
C PHE A 52 21.79 -6.20 18.04
N ASN A 53 22.07 -7.51 18.08
CA ASN A 53 23.44 -8.00 18.15
C ASN A 53 24.26 -7.60 16.91
N GLU A 54 23.71 -7.80 15.70
CA GLU A 54 24.34 -7.40 14.44
C GLU A 54 24.57 -5.89 14.35
N LEU A 55 23.59 -5.10 14.84
CA LEU A 55 23.69 -3.65 14.89
C LEU A 55 24.85 -3.18 15.80
N ILE A 56 25.01 -3.81 16.96
CA ILE A 56 26.09 -3.47 17.91
C ILE A 56 27.45 -3.85 17.36
N GLU A 57 27.57 -5.03 16.73
CA GLU A 57 28.81 -5.44 16.07
C GLU A 57 29.22 -4.43 15.01
N TYR A 58 28.28 -4.00 14.16
CA TYR A 58 28.53 -2.98 13.15
C TYR A 58 28.97 -1.63 13.76
N LEU A 59 28.20 -1.10 14.73
CA LEU A 59 28.51 0.19 15.37
C LEU A 59 29.85 0.16 16.10
N THR A 60 30.21 -0.97 16.70
CA THR A 60 31.51 -1.17 17.36
C THR A 60 32.64 -1.15 16.34
N GLN A 61 32.51 -1.88 15.22
CA GLN A 61 33.52 -1.89 14.15
C GLN A 61 33.75 -0.50 13.54
N LYS A 62 32.70 0.34 13.50
CA LYS A 62 32.77 1.71 12.99
C LYS A 62 33.16 2.76 14.03
N ASN A 63 33.37 2.38 15.29
CA ASN A 63 33.59 3.30 16.41
C ASN A 63 32.47 4.36 16.57
N LEU A 64 31.23 3.95 16.35
CA LEU A 64 30.03 4.80 16.46
C LEU A 64 29.07 4.35 17.57
N LEU A 65 29.46 3.34 18.36
CA LEU A 65 28.61 2.83 19.44
C LEU A 65 28.40 3.90 20.53
N PRO A 66 27.15 4.27 20.87
CA PRO A 66 26.90 5.23 21.94
C PRO A 66 27.32 4.69 23.31
N ASP A 67 27.91 5.54 24.16
CA ASP A 67 28.46 5.16 25.47
C ASP A 67 27.43 4.53 26.44
N TYR A 68 26.15 4.86 26.30
CA TYR A 68 25.10 4.32 27.15
C TYR A 68 24.79 2.84 26.86
N VAL A 69 25.22 2.32 25.70
CA VAL A 69 24.92 0.96 25.28
C VAL A 69 25.94 0.00 25.88
N ASN A 70 25.56 -0.61 26.99
CA ASN A 70 26.37 -1.58 27.72
C ASN A 70 25.51 -2.78 28.18
N GLN A 71 26.16 -3.81 28.75
CA GLN A 71 25.47 -5.02 29.20
C GLN A 71 24.38 -4.72 30.25
N SER A 72 24.62 -3.79 31.17
CA SER A 72 23.64 -3.41 32.19
C SER A 72 22.39 -2.78 31.57
N TRP A 73 22.54 -1.95 30.54
CA TRP A 73 21.41 -1.36 29.80
C TRP A 73 20.60 -2.43 29.07
N LYS A 74 21.27 -3.42 28.46
CA LYS A 74 20.63 -4.55 27.79
C LYS A 74 19.80 -5.37 28.79
N ASP A 75 20.43 -5.79 29.89
CA ASP A 75 19.81 -6.63 30.91
C ASP A 75 18.60 -5.93 31.56
N GLU A 76 18.69 -4.60 31.78
CA GLU A 76 17.59 -3.79 32.28
C GLU A 76 16.38 -3.81 31.34
N ILE A 77 16.59 -3.62 30.04
CA ILE A 77 15.50 -3.61 29.05
C ILE A 77 14.80 -4.98 28.97
N GLU A 78 15.58 -6.06 28.87
CA GLU A 78 15.04 -7.42 28.77
C GLU A 78 14.25 -7.83 30.03
N THR A 79 14.78 -7.49 31.21
CA THR A 79 14.14 -7.78 32.50
C THR A 79 12.84 -6.99 32.66
N ASN A 80 12.84 -5.70 32.32
CA ASN A 80 11.67 -4.83 32.47
C ASN A 80 10.50 -5.31 31.60
N LEU A 81 10.74 -5.64 30.33
CA LEU A 81 9.68 -6.14 29.45
C LEU A 81 9.08 -7.45 29.96
N THR A 82 9.91 -8.38 30.44
CA THR A 82 9.45 -9.66 30.97
C THR A 82 8.55 -9.47 32.20
N ASN A 83 8.96 -8.58 33.11
CA ASN A 83 8.17 -8.25 34.31
C ASN A 83 6.83 -7.59 33.95
N GLU A 84 6.84 -6.58 33.08
CA GLU A 84 5.63 -5.88 32.61
C GLU A 84 4.65 -6.84 31.93
N LEU A 85 5.13 -7.74 31.08
CA LEU A 85 4.31 -8.76 30.41
C LEU A 85 3.65 -9.72 31.40
N SER A 86 4.39 -10.16 32.43
CA SER A 86 3.85 -11.06 33.46
C SER A 86 2.73 -10.39 34.25
N ILE A 87 2.93 -9.12 34.65
CA ILE A 87 1.94 -8.33 35.38
C ILE A 87 0.66 -8.16 34.55
N ILE A 88 0.78 -7.73 33.30
CA ILE A 88 -0.39 -7.47 32.46
C ILE A 88 -1.13 -8.73 32.04
N ASN A 89 -0.43 -9.83 31.77
CA ASN A 89 -1.11 -11.10 31.52
C ASN A 89 -1.89 -11.57 32.75
N THR A 90 -1.35 -11.38 33.96
CA THR A 90 -2.03 -11.73 35.20
C THR A 90 -3.26 -10.83 35.43
N GLU A 91 -3.14 -9.53 35.19
CA GLU A 91 -4.24 -8.55 35.31
C GLU A 91 -5.36 -8.86 34.31
N LEU A 92 -5.02 -9.11 33.04
CA LEU A 92 -5.98 -9.49 32.00
C LEU A 92 -6.66 -10.82 32.28
N GLN A 93 -5.92 -11.83 32.76
CA GLN A 93 -6.50 -13.13 33.07
C GLN A 93 -7.52 -13.03 34.22
N LYS A 94 -7.19 -12.27 35.27
CA LYS A 94 -8.13 -12.03 36.38
C LYS A 94 -9.43 -11.40 35.90
N LEU A 95 -9.35 -10.38 35.04
CA LEU A 95 -10.53 -9.70 34.49
C LEU A 95 -11.33 -10.59 33.53
N LEU A 96 -10.68 -11.53 32.84
CA LEU A 96 -11.35 -12.52 32.00
C LEU A 96 -12.05 -13.60 32.82
N ASP A 97 -11.53 -13.95 34.00
CA ASP A 97 -12.09 -14.96 34.89
C ASP A 97 -13.25 -14.40 35.76
N GLU A 98 -13.42 -13.08 35.82
CA GLU A 98 -14.56 -12.43 36.46
C GLU A 98 -15.86 -12.69 35.67
N PRO A 99 -17.01 -12.91 36.34
CA PRO A 99 -18.27 -13.20 35.67
C PRO A 99 -18.64 -12.08 34.70
N HIS A 100 -18.75 -12.43 33.41
CA HIS A 100 -18.91 -11.55 32.24
C HIS A 100 -20.18 -10.65 32.21
N GLU A 101 -20.87 -10.43 33.33
CA GLU A 101 -22.11 -9.65 33.34
C GLU A 101 -21.89 -8.14 33.17
N VAL A 102 -20.66 -7.63 33.39
CA VAL A 102 -20.34 -6.21 33.22
C VAL A 102 -18.96 -6.03 32.58
N LEU A 103 -18.93 -5.47 31.36
CA LEU A 103 -17.69 -5.01 30.72
C LEU A 103 -17.08 -3.85 31.50
N LEU A 104 -15.77 -3.64 31.38
CA LEU A 104 -15.10 -2.51 32.03
C LEU A 104 -15.75 -1.18 31.64
N ASP A 105 -15.96 -0.31 32.63
CA ASP A 105 -16.36 1.06 32.39
C ASP A 105 -15.24 1.85 31.66
N LEU A 106 -15.60 3.02 31.13
CA LEU A 106 -14.70 3.86 30.34
C LEU A 106 -13.43 4.25 31.12
N GLU A 107 -13.54 4.55 32.41
CA GLU A 107 -12.40 4.99 33.22
C GLU A 107 -11.41 3.84 33.50
N ASN A 108 -11.90 2.65 33.82
CA ASN A 108 -11.03 1.49 34.05
C ASN A 108 -10.44 0.95 32.74
N SER A 109 -11.20 1.01 31.63
CA SER A 109 -10.71 0.72 30.29
C SER A 109 -9.54 1.63 29.91
N GLU A 110 -9.69 2.95 30.11
CA GLU A 110 -8.64 3.94 29.85
C GLU A 110 -7.37 3.63 30.66
N LYS A 111 -7.50 3.42 31.98
CA LYS A 111 -6.36 3.09 32.87
C LYS A 111 -5.64 1.82 32.45
N LEU A 112 -6.39 0.77 32.09
CA LEU A 112 -5.81 -0.48 31.63
C LEU A 112 -5.09 -0.29 30.28
N PHE A 113 -5.69 0.44 29.35
CA PHE A 113 -5.08 0.69 28.04
C PHE A 113 -3.78 1.51 28.13
N ILE A 114 -3.70 2.48 29.05
CA ILE A 114 -2.47 3.24 29.33
C ILE A 114 -1.31 2.30 29.71
N LYS A 115 -1.57 1.19 30.40
CA LYS A 115 -0.56 0.17 30.72
C LYS A 115 -0.27 -0.76 29.54
N ILE A 116 -1.29 -1.14 28.77
CA ILE A 116 -1.16 -2.10 27.65
C ILE A 116 -0.39 -1.49 26.47
N LYS A 117 -0.69 -0.24 26.11
CA LYS A 117 -0.08 0.46 24.97
C LYS A 117 1.45 0.36 24.93
N PRO A 118 2.21 0.76 25.98
CA PRO A 118 3.68 0.72 25.92
C PRO A 118 4.21 -0.71 25.75
N ILE A 119 3.55 -1.72 26.33
CA ILE A 119 3.94 -3.13 26.17
C ILE A 119 3.71 -3.60 24.73
N VAL A 120 2.57 -3.24 24.13
CA VAL A 120 2.29 -3.54 22.72
C VAL A 120 3.32 -2.90 21.81
N ILE A 121 3.71 -1.64 22.06
CA ILE A 121 4.77 -0.95 21.31
C ILE A 121 6.10 -1.70 21.44
N LYS A 122 6.50 -2.10 22.65
CA LYS A 122 7.71 -2.90 22.88
C LYS A 122 7.66 -4.24 22.14
N LEU A 123 6.52 -4.92 22.15
CA LEU A 123 6.32 -6.18 21.41
C LEU A 123 6.41 -6.00 19.89
N ILE A 124 5.91 -4.87 19.35
CA ILE A 124 6.06 -4.52 17.93
C ILE A 124 7.54 -4.35 17.56
N ILE A 125 8.30 -3.65 18.40
CA ILE A 125 9.75 -3.46 18.21
C ILE A 125 10.50 -4.80 18.32
N ASN A 126 10.10 -5.67 19.24
CA ASN A 126 10.70 -7.00 19.40
C ASN A 126 10.23 -8.01 18.35
N CYS A 127 9.41 -7.60 17.38
CA CYS A 127 8.78 -8.46 16.37
C CYS A 127 7.93 -9.62 16.92
N LYS A 128 7.41 -9.50 18.15
CA LYS A 128 6.52 -10.49 18.80
C LYS A 128 5.05 -10.17 18.52
N PHE A 129 4.66 -10.17 17.25
CA PHE A 129 3.36 -9.65 16.81
C PHE A 129 2.16 -10.50 17.26
N GLN A 130 2.32 -11.82 17.36
CA GLN A 130 1.32 -12.78 17.84
C GLN A 130 0.97 -12.48 19.30
N VAL A 131 1.99 -12.25 20.13
CA VAL A 131 1.82 -11.89 21.54
C VAL A 131 1.10 -10.53 21.67
N ALA A 132 1.53 -9.54 20.88
CA ALA A 132 0.87 -8.23 20.84
C ALA A 132 -0.61 -8.36 20.44
N ASN A 133 -0.89 -9.16 19.41
CA ASN A 133 -2.25 -9.42 18.94
C ASN A 133 -3.10 -10.15 19.97
N SER A 134 -2.52 -11.10 20.72
CA SER A 134 -3.18 -11.81 21.81
C SER A 134 -3.59 -10.86 22.93
N ILE A 135 -2.69 -9.97 23.37
CA ILE A 135 -2.99 -8.95 24.39
C ILE A 135 -4.11 -8.02 23.92
N LEU A 136 -4.03 -7.49 22.69
CA LEU A 136 -5.06 -6.60 22.14
C LEU A 136 -6.42 -7.29 21.97
N ASN A 137 -6.45 -8.59 21.66
CA ASN A 137 -7.68 -9.36 21.58
C ASN A 137 -8.30 -9.57 22.98
N LYS A 138 -7.48 -9.95 23.97
CA LYS A 138 -7.93 -10.10 25.37
C LYS A 138 -8.47 -8.78 25.94
N PHE A 139 -7.85 -7.66 25.59
CA PHE A 139 -8.35 -6.34 25.95
C PHE A 139 -9.73 -6.05 25.34
N ALA A 140 -9.92 -6.30 24.04
CA ALA A 140 -11.21 -6.08 23.39
C ALA A 140 -12.34 -7.01 23.85
N THR A 141 -12.03 -8.14 24.50
CA THR A 141 -13.06 -9.01 25.09
C THR A 141 -13.60 -8.52 26.43
N ILE A 142 -12.90 -7.62 27.12
CA ILE A 142 -13.27 -7.12 28.46
C ILE A 142 -13.65 -5.64 28.49
N VAL A 143 -13.57 -4.95 27.34
CA VAL A 143 -13.86 -3.52 27.20
C VAL A 143 -15.10 -3.31 26.33
N ASP A 144 -15.97 -2.39 26.77
CA ASP A 144 -17.05 -1.87 25.94
C ASP A 144 -16.64 -0.58 25.24
N PHE A 145 -16.33 -0.67 23.95
CA PHE A 145 -16.06 0.53 23.15
C PHE A 145 -17.38 1.24 22.81
N SER A 146 -17.59 2.42 23.37
CA SER A 146 -18.78 3.23 23.09
C SER A 146 -18.81 3.60 21.60
N ASN A 147 -19.86 3.20 20.90
CA ASN A 147 -20.03 3.50 19.46
C ASN A 147 -20.57 4.92 19.19
N GLN A 148 -21.03 5.62 20.24
CA GLN A 148 -21.68 6.94 20.15
C GLN A 148 -21.25 7.84 21.33
N PRO A 149 -19.95 8.20 21.44
CA PRO A 149 -19.53 9.25 22.36
C PRO A 149 -20.33 10.54 22.10
N LYS A 150 -20.88 11.15 23.16
CA LYS A 150 -21.72 12.36 23.06
C LYS A 150 -20.91 13.65 23.17
N VAL A 151 -19.71 13.58 23.74
CA VAL A 151 -18.81 14.71 23.97
C VAL A 151 -17.36 14.30 23.74
N GLU A 152 -16.50 15.27 23.43
CA GLU A 152 -15.08 15.07 23.12
C GLU A 152 -14.33 14.29 24.21
N ILE A 153 -14.59 14.56 25.49
CA ILE A 153 -13.97 13.84 26.62
C ILE A 153 -14.28 12.34 26.55
N GLN A 154 -15.53 11.96 26.26
CA GLN A 154 -15.91 10.55 26.16
C GLN A 154 -15.20 9.86 24.99
N LEU A 155 -14.97 10.58 23.90
CA LEU A 155 -14.21 10.06 22.76
C LEU A 155 -12.74 9.83 23.12
N ILE A 156 -12.11 10.79 23.82
CA ILE A 156 -10.72 10.66 24.30
C ILE A 156 -10.60 9.47 25.25
N GLN A 157 -11.53 9.27 26.18
CA GLN A 157 -11.49 8.16 27.14
C GLN A 157 -11.80 6.81 26.49
N ASN A 158 -12.58 6.78 25.41
CA ASN A 158 -12.91 5.55 24.68
C ASN A 158 -11.69 4.93 23.97
N ARG A 159 -10.74 5.77 23.53
CA ARG A 159 -9.46 5.37 22.88
C ARG A 159 -9.62 4.36 21.74
N TYR A 160 -10.75 4.40 21.04
CA TYR A 160 -11.14 3.39 20.06
C TYR A 160 -10.29 3.48 18.79
N ILE A 161 -10.00 4.68 18.29
CA ILE A 161 -9.15 4.84 17.11
C ILE A 161 -7.72 4.44 17.45
N GLU A 162 -7.21 4.83 18.61
CA GLU A 162 -5.87 4.43 19.06
C GLU A 162 -5.73 2.91 19.20
N TYR A 163 -6.71 2.24 19.82
CA TYR A 163 -6.78 0.78 19.86
C TYR A 163 -6.78 0.17 18.46
N SER A 164 -7.65 0.69 17.59
CA SER A 164 -7.81 0.18 16.22
C SER A 164 -6.55 0.39 15.39
N TYR A 165 -5.83 1.49 15.60
CA TYR A 165 -4.54 1.77 14.99
C TYR A 165 -3.47 0.76 15.42
N LEU A 166 -3.32 0.49 16.72
CA LEU A 166 -2.39 -0.55 17.19
C LEU A 166 -2.77 -1.92 16.62
N LYS A 167 -4.06 -2.25 16.59
CA LYS A 167 -4.54 -3.52 16.04
C LYS A 167 -4.24 -3.65 14.54
N TYR A 168 -4.45 -2.58 13.80
CA TYR A 168 -4.14 -2.49 12.38
C TYR A 168 -2.64 -2.66 12.14
N LEU A 169 -1.81 -1.92 12.87
CA LEU A 169 -0.36 -1.92 12.74
C LEU A 169 0.26 -3.30 13.05
N VAL A 170 -0.12 -3.92 14.18
CA VAL A 170 0.35 -5.28 14.52
C VAL A 170 -0.05 -6.28 13.44
N SER A 171 -1.29 -6.19 12.94
CA SER A 171 -1.76 -7.07 11.86
C SER A 171 -1.01 -6.81 10.55
N LEU A 172 -0.67 -5.56 10.24
CA LEU A 172 0.06 -5.18 9.03
C LEU A 172 1.47 -5.77 9.06
N PHE A 173 2.14 -5.64 10.20
CA PHE A 173 3.49 -6.15 10.38
C PHE A 173 3.49 -7.68 10.37
N GLN A 174 2.60 -8.31 11.13
CA GLN A 174 2.52 -9.76 11.21
C GLN A 174 2.11 -10.41 9.88
N LYS A 175 1.19 -9.81 9.12
CA LYS A 175 0.58 -10.50 7.97
C LYS A 175 1.11 -10.08 6.63
N ILE A 176 1.67 -8.88 6.50
CA ILE A 176 1.97 -8.27 5.20
C ILE A 176 3.44 -7.89 5.08
N TRP A 177 3.99 -7.12 6.02
CA TRP A 177 5.38 -6.62 5.91
C TRP A 177 6.41 -7.63 6.42
N PHE A 178 6.12 -8.33 7.52
CA PHE A 178 7.08 -9.22 8.20
C PHE A 178 6.48 -10.58 8.60
N PRO A 179 5.83 -11.32 7.67
CA PRO A 179 5.09 -12.54 8.01
C PRO A 179 5.93 -13.73 8.49
N MET A 180 7.26 -13.70 8.30
CA MET A 180 8.14 -14.81 8.67
C MET A 180 8.87 -14.62 10.00
N ILE A 181 8.85 -13.40 10.58
CA ILE A 181 9.70 -13.10 11.75
C ILE A 181 9.14 -13.73 13.03
N ASP A 182 7.83 -13.92 13.09
CA ASP A 182 7.08 -14.31 14.29
C ASP A 182 6.58 -15.77 14.21
N ASN A 183 7.13 -16.55 13.27
CA ASN A 183 6.91 -18.00 13.17
C ASN A 183 8.22 -18.69 13.56
N ASP A 184 8.24 -19.34 14.73
CA ASP A 184 9.38 -20.07 15.32
C ASP A 184 9.91 -21.23 14.43
N GLU A 185 9.30 -21.49 13.26
CA GLU A 185 9.69 -22.57 12.33
C GLU A 185 10.78 -22.16 11.32
N PHE A 186 11.26 -20.91 11.30
CA PHE A 186 12.11 -20.38 10.22
C PHE A 186 13.62 -20.30 10.53
N GLU A 187 14.08 -20.77 11.69
CA GLU A 187 15.51 -20.68 12.05
C GLU A 187 16.46 -21.62 11.28
N GLU A 188 15.97 -22.60 10.50
CA GLU A 188 16.89 -23.63 9.98
C GLU A 188 17.53 -23.39 8.59
N ASN A 189 17.06 -22.45 7.76
CA ASN A 189 17.70 -22.24 6.44
C ASN A 189 17.62 -20.79 5.99
N GLY A 190 18.68 -20.02 6.31
CA GLY A 190 18.88 -18.61 5.99
C GLY A 190 19.05 -18.28 4.49
N ASN A 191 18.15 -18.74 3.64
CA ASN A 191 17.99 -18.27 2.27
C ASN A 191 16.50 -18.29 1.91
N ILE A 192 15.82 -17.18 2.19
CA ILE A 192 14.43 -16.98 1.75
C ILE A 192 14.46 -16.71 0.25
N SER A 193 14.06 -17.69 -0.56
CA SER A 193 13.72 -17.45 -1.95
C SER A 193 12.45 -16.58 -2.01
N ASN A 194 12.40 -15.59 -2.90
CA ASN A 194 11.27 -14.68 -3.04
C ASN A 194 9.93 -15.41 -3.32
N ASP A 195 9.98 -16.61 -3.89
CA ASP A 195 8.80 -17.45 -4.16
C ASP A 195 8.12 -17.97 -2.88
N SER A 196 8.88 -18.19 -1.81
CA SER A 196 8.32 -18.62 -0.52
C SER A 196 7.52 -17.51 0.19
N LYS A 197 7.87 -16.23 -0.02
CA LYS A 197 7.11 -15.06 0.47
C LYS A 197 5.78 -14.89 -0.27
N LEU A 198 5.76 -15.14 -1.57
CA LEU A 198 4.57 -15.09 -2.43
C LEU A 198 3.53 -16.16 -2.06
N LEU A 199 3.96 -17.36 -1.70
CA LEU A 199 3.07 -18.45 -1.30
C LEU A 199 2.32 -18.19 0.02
N ILE A 200 2.86 -17.33 0.90
CA ILE A 200 2.31 -17.06 2.24
C ILE A 200 1.37 -15.84 2.24
N LEU A 201 1.53 -14.93 1.28
CA LEU A 201 0.71 -13.73 1.15
C LEU A 201 -0.43 -13.93 0.14
N SER A 202 -1.54 -14.50 0.59
CA SER A 202 -2.76 -14.60 -0.23
C SER A 202 -3.64 -13.34 -0.12
N SER A 203 -4.58 -13.16 -1.06
CA SER A 203 -5.60 -12.10 -0.99
C SER A 203 -6.40 -12.10 0.32
N SER A 204 -6.47 -13.25 1.01
CA SER A 204 -7.12 -13.37 2.31
C SER A 204 -6.36 -12.69 3.46
N SER A 205 -5.04 -12.51 3.35
CA SER A 205 -4.20 -11.87 4.38
C SER A 205 -4.58 -10.40 4.61
N PHE A 206 -5.17 -9.75 3.61
CA PHE A 206 -5.59 -8.35 3.65
C PHE A 206 -6.97 -8.11 4.26
N LYS A 207 -7.89 -9.08 4.17
CA LYS A 207 -9.29 -8.91 4.62
C LYS A 207 -9.41 -8.44 6.08
N PRO A 208 -8.60 -8.95 7.03
CA PRO A 208 -8.66 -8.47 8.41
C PRO A 208 -8.26 -7.00 8.56
N LEU A 209 -7.28 -6.54 7.79
CA LEU A 209 -6.81 -5.14 7.79
C LEU A 209 -7.89 -4.22 7.20
N GLU A 210 -8.47 -4.62 6.07
CA GLU A 210 -9.56 -3.88 5.41
C GLU A 210 -10.78 -3.76 6.34
N LYS A 211 -11.12 -4.83 7.07
CA LYS A 211 -12.19 -4.78 8.08
C LYS A 211 -11.89 -3.74 9.17
N VAL A 212 -10.70 -3.77 9.77
CA VAL A 212 -10.31 -2.79 10.81
C VAL A 212 -10.33 -1.37 10.26
N TYR A 213 -9.81 -1.16 9.05
CA TYR A 213 -9.85 0.15 8.38
C TYR A 213 -11.27 0.67 8.22
N LEU A 214 -12.15 -0.12 7.58
CA LEU A 214 -13.52 0.28 7.28
C LEU A 214 -14.34 0.53 8.56
N THR A 215 -14.18 -0.30 9.60
CA THR A 215 -14.87 -0.08 10.87
C THR A 215 -14.41 1.20 11.56
N THR A 216 -13.11 1.50 11.50
CA THR A 216 -12.52 2.70 12.13
C THR A 216 -12.95 3.96 11.41
N VAL A 217 -12.92 3.97 10.06
CA VAL A 217 -13.41 5.09 9.25
C VAL A 217 -14.92 5.29 9.43
N ALA A 218 -15.70 4.20 9.50
CA ALA A 218 -17.14 4.30 9.77
C ALA A 218 -17.42 4.88 11.16
N TYR A 219 -16.62 4.51 12.18
CA TYR A 219 -16.71 5.10 13.51
C TYR A 219 -16.41 6.60 13.49
N TYR A 220 -15.35 7.03 12.78
CA TYR A 220 -15.05 8.45 12.59
C TYR A 220 -16.21 9.18 11.93
N LYS A 221 -16.70 8.70 10.78
CA LYS A 221 -17.80 9.33 10.03
C LYS A 221 -19.07 9.49 10.86
N ARG A 222 -19.37 8.55 11.75
CA ARG A 222 -20.54 8.64 12.66
C ARG A 222 -20.39 9.68 13.75
N ASN A 223 -19.15 9.97 14.16
CA ASN A 223 -18.83 10.83 15.29
C ASN A 223 -18.06 12.10 14.85
N GLU A 224 -18.03 12.41 13.56
CA GLU A 224 -17.18 13.46 12.96
C GLU A 224 -17.37 14.82 13.64
N ILE A 225 -18.58 15.16 14.05
CA ILE A 225 -18.94 16.44 14.69
C ILE A 225 -18.12 16.72 15.96
N ILE A 226 -17.67 15.67 16.66
CA ILE A 226 -16.91 15.80 17.91
C ILE A 226 -15.41 15.53 17.73
N PHE A 227 -14.96 15.23 16.51
CA PHE A 227 -13.54 15.16 16.19
C PHE A 227 -13.01 16.57 15.90
N THR A 228 -11.91 16.94 16.56
CA THR A 228 -11.14 18.14 16.21
C THR A 228 -9.74 17.72 15.75
N ALA A 229 -9.14 18.49 14.83
CA ALA A 229 -7.85 18.15 14.21
C ALA A 229 -6.69 17.99 15.23
N ASN A 230 -6.81 18.63 16.40
CA ASN A 230 -5.81 18.58 17.45
C ASN A 230 -5.92 17.33 18.35
N LEU A 231 -6.99 16.55 18.23
CA LEU A 231 -7.18 15.35 19.02
C LEU A 231 -6.21 14.26 18.61
N ASP A 232 -5.68 13.55 19.60
CA ASP A 232 -4.78 12.44 19.34
C ASP A 232 -5.50 11.29 18.59
N GLU A 233 -6.79 11.08 18.85
CA GLU A 233 -7.63 10.13 18.09
C GLU A 233 -7.71 10.50 16.59
N PHE A 234 -7.76 11.80 16.24
CA PHE A 234 -7.75 12.23 14.84
C PHE A 234 -6.40 11.93 14.18
N LYS A 235 -5.29 12.26 14.85
CA LYS A 235 -3.94 11.94 14.36
C LYS A 235 -3.74 10.42 14.21
N TYR A 236 -4.26 9.59 15.11
CA TYR A 236 -4.22 8.13 14.96
C TYR A 236 -5.01 7.65 13.74
N LEU A 237 -6.17 8.25 13.46
CA LEU A 237 -6.95 7.98 12.26
C LEU A 237 -6.16 8.34 10.99
N THR A 238 -5.57 9.53 10.95
CA THR A 238 -4.78 9.98 9.80
C THR A 238 -3.58 9.06 9.55
N ASN A 239 -2.84 8.68 10.61
CA ASN A 239 -1.76 7.68 10.51
C ASN A 239 -2.26 6.31 9.99
N LEU A 240 -3.43 5.87 10.44
CA LEU A 240 -4.05 4.64 9.97
C LEU A 240 -4.37 4.74 8.47
N LYS A 241 -4.95 5.85 8.01
CA LYS A 241 -5.22 6.10 6.58
C LYS A 241 -3.94 6.12 5.75
N PHE A 242 -2.84 6.73 6.23
CA PHE A 242 -1.54 6.70 5.55
C PHE A 242 -0.96 5.28 5.44
N LEU A 243 -1.04 4.46 6.49
CA LEU A 243 -0.63 3.06 6.40
C LEU A 243 -1.53 2.25 5.47
N HIS A 244 -2.80 2.64 5.35
CA HIS A 244 -3.74 2.02 4.41
C HIS A 244 -3.41 2.34 2.96
N LEU A 245 -2.92 3.54 2.63
CA LEU A 245 -2.39 3.85 1.30
C LEU A 245 -1.30 2.86 0.88
N SER A 246 -0.32 2.59 1.74
CA SER A 246 0.71 1.59 1.44
C SER A 246 0.12 0.20 1.18
N LEU A 247 -0.99 -0.14 1.85
CA LEU A 247 -1.70 -1.40 1.61
C LEU A 247 -2.38 -1.44 0.23
N LEU A 248 -3.07 -0.36 -0.17
CA LEU A 248 -3.74 -0.24 -1.47
C LEU A 248 -2.73 -0.33 -2.61
N PHE A 249 -1.60 0.37 -2.48
CA PHE A 249 -0.48 0.26 -3.43
C PHE A 249 0.00 -1.19 -3.54
N LYS A 250 0.20 -1.85 -2.39
CA LYS A 250 0.68 -3.23 -2.31
C LYS A 250 -0.31 -4.26 -2.91
N GLN A 251 -1.59 -3.89 -3.05
CA GLN A 251 -2.66 -4.67 -3.67
C GLN A 251 -2.91 -4.35 -5.16
N PHE A 252 -2.18 -3.42 -5.78
CA PHE A 252 -2.52 -2.85 -7.09
C PHE A 252 -3.88 -2.12 -7.16
N LYS A 253 -4.44 -1.72 -6.02
CA LYS A 253 -5.66 -0.89 -5.96
C LYS A 253 -5.31 0.59 -6.19
N PHE A 254 -4.77 0.89 -7.37
CA PHE A 254 -4.20 2.20 -7.68
C PHE A 254 -5.24 3.31 -7.80
N MET A 255 -6.45 3.00 -8.26
CA MET A 255 -7.54 3.97 -8.32
C MET A 255 -7.93 4.42 -6.91
N GLU A 256 -8.19 3.45 -6.02
CA GLU A 256 -8.53 3.73 -4.61
C GLU A 256 -7.37 4.40 -3.87
N PHE A 257 -6.12 4.03 -4.18
CA PHE A 257 -4.94 4.72 -3.67
C PHE A 257 -4.95 6.20 -4.05
N MET A 258 -5.19 6.51 -5.33
CA MET A 258 -5.16 7.88 -5.84
C MET A 258 -6.25 8.74 -5.20
N GLU A 259 -7.47 8.21 -5.08
CA GLU A 259 -8.58 8.90 -4.41
C GLU A 259 -8.27 9.21 -2.95
N LEU A 260 -7.78 8.23 -2.19
CA LEU A 260 -7.45 8.41 -0.78
C LEU A 260 -6.23 9.32 -0.59
N PHE A 261 -5.23 9.25 -1.46
CA PHE A 261 -4.06 10.14 -1.39
C PHE A 261 -4.49 11.59 -1.59
N ASN A 262 -5.37 11.84 -2.55
CA ASN A 262 -5.93 13.16 -2.83
C ASN A 262 -6.76 13.73 -1.69
N GLU A 263 -7.46 12.87 -0.92
CA GLU A 263 -8.15 13.28 0.31
C GLU A 263 -7.15 13.71 1.40
N LEU A 264 -6.02 13.00 1.51
CA LEU A 264 -5.11 13.11 2.65
C LEU A 264 -4.00 14.15 2.51
N TYR A 265 -3.48 14.44 1.31
CA TYR A 265 -2.26 15.26 1.19
C TYR A 265 -2.47 16.72 1.62
N PHE A 266 -3.71 17.19 1.67
CA PHE A 266 -4.09 18.49 2.20
C PHE A 266 -4.17 18.52 3.74
N GLU A 267 -4.19 17.37 4.40
CA GLU A 267 -4.08 17.29 5.86
C GLU A 267 -2.59 17.47 6.23
N GLU A 268 -2.22 18.56 6.92
CA GLU A 268 -0.85 18.93 7.33
C GLU A 268 -0.13 17.92 8.27
N ILE A 269 -0.61 16.67 8.35
CA ILE A 269 -0.24 15.64 9.31
C ILE A 269 0.64 14.58 8.61
N PHE A 270 1.64 15.01 7.83
CA PHE A 270 2.69 14.10 7.34
C PHE A 270 3.68 13.80 8.47
N THR A 271 3.31 12.85 9.33
CA THR A 271 3.87 12.66 10.67
C THR A 271 5.22 11.94 10.75
N THR A 272 5.79 11.43 9.65
CA THR A 272 7.20 10.99 9.61
C THR A 272 7.82 11.20 8.21
N SER A 273 9.06 11.71 8.16
CA SER A 273 9.81 11.97 6.91
C SER A 273 9.88 10.75 5.99
N ASP A 274 10.10 9.59 6.57
CA ASP A 274 10.39 8.36 5.82
C ASP A 274 9.11 7.77 5.19
N LEU A 275 7.96 7.81 5.90
CA LEU A 275 6.67 7.39 5.35
C LEU A 275 6.21 8.36 4.26
N ARG A 276 6.39 9.66 4.47
CA ARG A 276 6.08 10.70 3.48
C ARG A 276 6.84 10.47 2.18
N SER A 277 8.16 10.31 2.25
CA SER A 277 9.01 10.03 1.09
C SER A 277 8.54 8.78 0.33
N ASN A 278 8.28 7.68 1.04
CA ASN A 278 7.77 6.45 0.42
C ASN A 278 6.43 6.65 -0.30
N LEU A 279 5.49 7.35 0.34
CA LEU A 279 4.16 7.61 -0.21
C LEU A 279 4.21 8.52 -1.44
N LEU A 280 5.09 9.53 -1.46
CA LEU A 280 5.30 10.40 -2.61
C LEU A 280 5.83 9.61 -3.81
N VAL A 281 6.80 8.73 -3.61
CA VAL A 281 7.30 7.85 -4.68
C VAL A 281 6.20 6.88 -5.15
N MET A 282 5.44 6.26 -4.24
CA MET A 282 4.29 5.42 -4.61
C MET A 282 3.27 6.20 -5.44
N TYR A 283 2.95 7.42 -5.05
CA TYR A 283 2.03 8.29 -5.76
C TYR A 283 2.54 8.59 -7.18
N GLY A 284 3.83 8.94 -7.31
CA GLY A 284 4.45 9.11 -8.62
C GLY A 284 4.37 7.86 -9.50
N ILE A 285 4.58 6.67 -8.92
CA ILE A 285 4.40 5.39 -9.64
C ILE A 285 2.93 5.22 -10.06
N VAL A 286 1.97 5.44 -9.16
CA VAL A 286 0.53 5.34 -9.46
C VAL A 286 0.14 6.26 -10.60
N LEU A 287 0.68 7.48 -10.66
CA LEU A 287 0.47 8.40 -11.77
C LEU A 287 1.00 7.85 -13.09
N ILE A 288 2.18 7.20 -13.10
CA ILE A 288 2.69 6.54 -14.31
C ILE A 288 1.72 5.45 -14.80
N PHE A 289 1.03 4.75 -13.91
CA PHE A 289 0.03 3.75 -14.30
C PHE A 289 -1.27 4.38 -14.82
N LEU A 290 -1.81 5.36 -14.08
CA LEU A 290 -3.19 5.83 -14.29
C LEU A 290 -3.30 7.03 -15.22
N LYS A 291 -2.29 7.89 -15.29
CA LYS A 291 -2.37 9.18 -15.97
C LYS A 291 -1.64 9.19 -17.31
N PRO A 292 -2.15 9.92 -18.31
CA PRO A 292 -1.40 10.23 -19.53
C PRO A 292 -0.02 10.83 -19.24
N PHE A 293 0.98 10.63 -20.11
CA PHE A 293 2.35 11.08 -19.85
C PHE A 293 2.46 12.61 -19.69
N ASN A 294 1.70 13.38 -20.47
CA ASN A 294 1.67 14.84 -20.38
C ASN A 294 1.20 15.34 -19.01
N GLU A 295 0.34 14.60 -18.31
CA GLU A 295 -0.14 14.94 -16.96
C GLU A 295 0.88 14.65 -15.83
N LEU A 296 2.01 14.00 -16.13
CA LEU A 296 3.00 13.64 -15.11
C LEU A 296 3.86 14.80 -14.62
N ASN A 297 3.86 15.94 -15.31
CA ASN A 297 4.53 17.15 -14.84
C ASN A 297 3.79 17.86 -13.69
N LEU A 298 2.66 17.31 -13.25
CA LEU A 298 1.83 17.81 -12.15
C LEU A 298 1.34 19.28 -12.32
N ASN A 299 1.55 19.89 -13.49
CA ASN A 299 1.18 21.28 -13.77
C ASN A 299 -0.32 21.45 -14.08
N PHE A 300 -1.12 20.39 -13.95
CA PHE A 300 -2.50 20.37 -14.45
C PHE A 300 -3.52 21.09 -13.55
N ASN A 301 -3.15 21.52 -12.33
CA ASN A 301 -4.10 22.09 -11.38
C ASN A 301 -3.66 23.37 -10.62
N ASN A 302 -2.50 23.97 -10.91
CA ASN A 302 -1.88 24.99 -10.03
C ASN A 302 -1.65 24.50 -8.58
N ASP A 303 -1.48 23.19 -8.37
CA ASP A 303 -1.15 22.62 -7.06
C ASP A 303 0.36 22.66 -6.82
N ASP A 304 0.90 23.89 -6.69
CA ASP A 304 2.32 24.12 -6.35
C ASP A 304 2.72 23.34 -5.07
N SER A 305 1.75 23.12 -4.17
CA SER A 305 1.95 22.40 -2.91
C SER A 305 2.44 20.95 -3.05
N ILE A 306 1.93 20.17 -4.01
CA ILE A 306 2.42 18.79 -4.21
C ILE A 306 3.82 18.82 -4.81
N ILE A 307 4.06 19.74 -5.75
CA ILE A 307 5.37 19.90 -6.40
C ILE A 307 6.41 20.30 -5.36
N ASP A 308 6.06 21.18 -4.43
CA ASP A 308 6.91 21.57 -3.30
C ASP A 308 7.29 20.35 -2.45
N LEU A 309 6.34 19.47 -2.13
CA LEU A 309 6.62 18.24 -1.37
C LEU A 309 7.66 17.32 -2.05
N PHE A 310 7.65 17.23 -3.39
CA PHE A 310 8.68 16.50 -4.13
C PHE A 310 10.02 17.25 -4.17
N ASN A 311 10.00 18.58 -4.04
CA ASN A 311 11.16 19.45 -4.19
C ASN A 311 11.81 19.91 -2.87
N ASP A 312 11.28 19.48 -1.73
CA ASP A 312 11.79 19.78 -0.37
C ASP A 312 13.29 19.47 -0.20
N ASP A 313 13.76 18.30 -0.66
CA ASP A 313 15.15 17.84 -0.50
C ASP A 313 15.71 17.28 -1.82
N PRO A 314 16.68 17.97 -2.47
CA PRO A 314 17.32 17.51 -3.71
C PRO A 314 18.04 16.15 -3.63
N THR A 315 18.40 15.70 -2.43
CA THR A 315 19.10 14.42 -2.24
C THR A 315 18.15 13.23 -2.09
N SER A 316 16.88 13.51 -1.80
CA SER A 316 15.82 12.54 -1.53
C SER A 316 15.48 11.69 -2.76
N ILE A 317 14.84 10.53 -2.52
CA ILE A 317 14.43 9.61 -3.59
C ILE A 317 13.22 10.16 -4.36
N GLU A 318 12.28 10.80 -3.67
CA GLU A 318 11.10 11.44 -4.25
C GLU A 318 11.49 12.56 -5.21
N PHE A 319 12.46 13.41 -4.84
CA PHE A 319 12.98 14.45 -5.72
C PHE A 319 13.55 13.87 -7.00
N LYS A 320 14.44 12.88 -6.86
CA LYS A 320 15.10 12.24 -8.00
C LYS A 320 14.10 11.51 -8.89
N PHE A 321 13.11 10.85 -8.29
CA PHE A 321 12.05 10.16 -9.02
C PHE A 321 11.21 11.16 -9.83
N TYR A 322 10.74 12.24 -9.21
CA TYR A 322 9.96 13.26 -9.90
C TYR A 322 10.75 13.94 -11.03
N ASN A 323 11.93 14.47 -10.72
CA ASN A 323 12.70 15.29 -11.66
C ASN A 323 13.42 14.48 -12.75
N TYR A 324 13.84 13.24 -12.46
CA TYR A 324 14.62 12.43 -13.41
C TYR A 324 13.84 11.29 -14.06
N VAL A 325 12.61 10.99 -13.59
CA VAL A 325 11.73 10.01 -14.23
C VAL A 325 10.44 10.66 -14.71
N MET A 326 9.62 11.27 -13.84
CA MET A 326 8.30 11.77 -14.23
C MET A 326 8.36 12.93 -15.23
N ILE A 327 9.20 13.94 -14.98
CA ILE A 327 9.34 15.09 -15.90
C ILE A 327 9.88 14.62 -17.27
N PRO A 328 10.95 13.82 -17.37
CA PRO A 328 11.38 13.26 -18.64
C PRO A 328 10.30 12.44 -19.36
N LEU A 329 9.51 11.64 -18.64
CA LEU A 329 8.36 10.94 -19.23
C LEU A 329 7.33 11.91 -19.82
N SER A 330 7.02 13.02 -19.13
CA SER A 330 6.08 14.03 -19.67
C SER A 330 6.59 14.72 -20.93
N ASN A 331 7.91 14.76 -21.11
CA ASN A 331 8.58 15.31 -22.29
C ASN A 331 8.91 14.24 -23.34
N CYS A 332 8.34 13.03 -23.21
CA CYS A 332 8.57 11.89 -24.10
C CYS A 332 10.04 11.41 -24.18
N ASN A 333 10.85 11.69 -23.16
CA ASN A 333 12.23 11.19 -23.05
C ASN A 333 12.24 9.82 -22.34
N PHE A 334 11.71 8.80 -23.01
CA PHE A 334 11.48 7.47 -22.42
C PHE A 334 12.78 6.75 -22.05
N LYS A 335 13.82 6.80 -22.91
CA LYS A 335 15.12 6.17 -22.63
C LYS A 335 15.77 6.69 -21.36
N ILE A 336 15.82 8.01 -21.18
CA ILE A 336 16.41 8.64 -19.97
C ILE A 336 15.64 8.19 -18.73
N SER A 337 14.31 8.22 -18.80
CA SER A 337 13.44 7.82 -17.70
C SER A 337 13.67 6.37 -17.29
N LYS A 338 13.74 5.45 -18.27
CA LYS A 338 13.99 4.02 -18.05
C LYS A 338 15.37 3.76 -17.45
N GLN A 339 16.41 4.47 -17.90
CA GLN A 339 17.76 4.38 -17.31
C GLN A 339 17.77 4.89 -15.86
N LYS A 340 17.09 6.02 -15.59
CA LYS A 340 17.04 6.59 -14.24
C LYS A 340 16.28 5.71 -13.26
N LEU A 341 15.24 4.99 -13.70
CA LEU A 341 14.58 3.98 -12.87
C LEU A 341 15.53 2.90 -12.35
N ASP A 342 16.56 2.51 -13.12
CA ASP A 342 17.57 1.52 -12.68
C ASP A 342 18.57 2.10 -11.68
N GLU A 343 18.88 3.38 -11.79
CA GLU A 343 19.84 4.06 -10.92
C GLU A 343 19.26 4.40 -9.53
N LEU A 344 17.94 4.46 -9.41
CA LEU A 344 17.28 4.79 -8.15
C LEU A 344 17.37 3.64 -7.15
N ASN A 345 17.74 3.97 -5.90
CA ASN A 345 17.86 2.98 -4.83
C ASN A 345 16.50 2.60 -4.22
N PHE A 346 15.72 1.84 -4.98
CA PHE A 346 14.45 1.29 -4.52
C PHE A 346 14.57 0.16 -3.48
N GLU A 347 15.78 -0.33 -3.17
CA GLU A 347 15.98 -1.44 -2.22
C GLU A 347 15.48 -1.11 -0.83
N ILE A 348 15.54 0.17 -0.47
CA ILE A 348 15.11 0.68 0.82
C ILE A 348 13.58 0.64 0.96
N MET A 349 12.84 0.58 -0.16
CA MET A 349 11.38 0.58 -0.18
C MET A 349 10.77 -0.73 -0.70
N ASP A 350 11.56 -1.79 -0.95
CA ASP A 350 11.05 -3.00 -1.60
C ASP A 350 9.94 -3.71 -0.79
N TYR A 351 9.93 -3.60 0.54
CA TYR A 351 8.89 -4.15 1.41
C TYR A 351 7.51 -3.51 1.16
N ASN A 352 7.49 -2.33 0.54
CA ASN A 352 6.28 -1.61 0.15
C ASN A 352 5.76 -1.98 -1.24
N PHE A 353 6.55 -2.66 -2.07
CA PHE A 353 6.15 -3.01 -3.43
C PHE A 353 5.00 -4.01 -3.46
N PRO A 354 4.22 -4.03 -4.57
CA PRO A 354 3.09 -4.94 -4.70
C PRO A 354 3.48 -6.39 -4.51
N ILE A 355 2.59 -7.16 -3.86
CA ILE A 355 2.91 -8.54 -3.45
C ILE A 355 3.25 -9.41 -4.66
N SER A 356 2.59 -9.19 -5.79
CA SER A 356 2.76 -9.99 -7.02
C SER A 356 4.13 -9.85 -7.70
N TYR A 357 4.99 -8.93 -7.25
CA TYR A 357 6.27 -8.66 -7.90
C TYR A 357 7.42 -8.69 -6.89
N ASN A 358 8.53 -9.31 -7.26
CA ASN A 358 9.81 -9.05 -6.60
C ASN A 358 10.39 -7.70 -7.12
N LYS A 359 11.42 -7.15 -6.47
CA LYS A 359 12.01 -5.82 -6.83
C LYS A 359 12.38 -5.70 -8.31
N LEU A 360 13.16 -6.65 -8.84
CA LEU A 360 13.63 -6.63 -10.23
C LEU A 360 12.43 -6.71 -11.18
N ASN A 361 11.48 -7.59 -10.86
CA ASN A 361 10.26 -7.76 -11.63
C ASN A 361 9.37 -6.51 -11.58
N PHE A 362 9.37 -5.73 -10.49
CA PHE A 362 8.49 -4.56 -10.39
C PHE A 362 9.02 -3.36 -11.19
N ILE A 363 10.32 -3.07 -11.11
CA ILE A 363 10.91 -1.98 -11.93
C ILE A 363 10.83 -2.32 -13.42
N ASP A 364 11.15 -3.57 -13.79
CA ASP A 364 10.98 -4.03 -15.17
C ASP A 364 9.51 -3.99 -15.60
N TYR A 365 8.57 -4.28 -14.69
CA TYR A 365 7.14 -4.12 -14.96
C TYR A 365 6.73 -2.65 -15.15
N ILE A 366 7.27 -1.69 -14.38
CA ILE A 366 7.04 -0.26 -14.62
C ILE A 366 7.54 0.13 -16.02
N LYS A 367 8.73 -0.32 -16.42
CA LYS A 367 9.27 -0.07 -17.77
C LYS A 367 8.39 -0.67 -18.84
N LEU A 368 7.92 -1.91 -18.65
CA LEU A 368 6.97 -2.54 -19.57
C LEU A 368 5.71 -1.68 -19.69
N ILE A 369 5.13 -1.21 -18.58
CA ILE A 369 3.95 -0.33 -18.61
C ILE A 369 4.22 0.97 -19.36
N ILE A 370 5.40 1.57 -19.18
CA ILE A 370 5.82 2.74 -19.97
C ILE A 370 5.86 2.41 -21.46
N ASP A 371 6.46 1.29 -21.84
CA ASP A 371 6.57 0.85 -23.23
C ASP A 371 5.20 0.56 -23.84
N LEU A 372 4.30 -0.11 -23.10
CA LEU A 372 2.93 -0.40 -23.51
C LEU A 372 2.11 0.89 -23.70
N LYS A 373 2.23 1.85 -22.78
CA LYS A 373 1.57 3.15 -22.92
C LYS A 373 2.11 3.95 -24.09
N ASN A 374 3.42 3.93 -24.31
CA ASN A 374 4.04 4.59 -25.46
C ASN A 374 3.58 3.96 -26.78
N PHE A 375 3.45 2.62 -26.83
CA PHE A 375 2.83 1.93 -27.96
C PHE A 375 1.42 2.46 -28.25
N PHE A 376 0.57 2.60 -27.24
CA PHE A 376 -0.78 3.16 -27.43
C PHE A 376 -0.75 4.60 -27.95
N VAL A 377 0.16 5.43 -27.45
CA VAL A 377 0.33 6.81 -27.94
C VAL A 377 0.76 6.80 -29.42
N ILE A 378 1.69 5.95 -29.82
CA ILE A 378 2.16 5.87 -31.21
C ILE A 378 1.03 5.37 -32.12
N ILE A 379 0.37 4.27 -31.76
CA ILE A 379 -0.65 3.65 -32.62
C ILE A 379 -1.92 4.49 -32.75
N GLN A 380 -2.26 5.29 -31.74
CA GLN A 380 -3.34 6.26 -31.84
C GLN A 380 -3.04 7.38 -32.84
N ASN A 381 -1.76 7.69 -33.07
CA ASN A 381 -1.34 8.78 -33.96
C ASN A 381 -0.91 8.31 -35.36
N VAL A 382 -0.82 7.00 -35.59
CA VAL A 382 -0.31 6.43 -36.85
C VAL A 382 -1.23 5.31 -37.34
N GLN A 383 -1.68 5.39 -38.59
CA GLN A 383 -2.54 4.36 -39.20
C GLN A 383 -1.81 3.04 -39.43
N GLN A 384 -0.55 3.07 -39.85
CA GLN A 384 0.26 1.87 -40.07
C GLN A 384 1.72 2.15 -39.72
N ILE A 385 2.37 1.24 -39.00
CA ILE A 385 3.78 1.34 -38.63
C ILE A 385 4.44 -0.03 -38.64
N THR A 386 5.62 -0.13 -39.25
CA THR A 386 6.39 -1.37 -39.24
C THR A 386 6.89 -1.70 -37.83
N ARG A 387 6.99 -2.99 -37.51
CA ARG A 387 7.48 -3.48 -36.22
C ARG A 387 8.82 -2.86 -35.84
N THR A 388 9.78 -2.86 -36.75
CA THR A 388 11.12 -2.28 -36.51
C THR A 388 11.03 -0.80 -36.20
N LYS A 389 10.22 -0.04 -36.95
CA LYS A 389 10.11 1.41 -36.74
C LYS A 389 9.41 1.75 -35.43
N LEU A 390 8.41 0.95 -35.04
CA LEU A 390 7.74 1.08 -33.75
C LEU A 390 8.73 0.85 -32.59
N LEU A 391 9.51 -0.23 -32.63
CA LEU A 391 10.46 -0.56 -31.57
C LEU A 391 11.58 0.49 -31.46
N GLU A 392 12.00 1.09 -32.59
CA GLU A 392 12.88 2.26 -32.60
C GLU A 392 12.26 3.47 -31.86
N LEU A 393 10.98 3.77 -32.13
CA LEU A 393 10.29 4.91 -31.51
C LEU A 393 10.00 4.70 -30.02
N ILE A 394 9.84 3.46 -29.57
CA ILE A 394 9.73 3.11 -28.14
C ILE A 394 11.11 3.14 -27.46
N GLU A 395 12.19 3.27 -28.24
CA GLU A 395 13.58 3.30 -27.77
C GLU A 395 13.96 2.03 -27.00
N ILE A 396 13.62 0.87 -27.56
CA ILE A 396 13.92 -0.45 -26.97
C ILE A 396 15.34 -0.90 -27.34
N GLU A 397 16.06 -1.43 -26.35
CA GLU A 397 17.37 -2.07 -26.57
C GLU A 397 17.24 -3.29 -27.50
N GLU A 398 18.15 -3.44 -28.46
CA GLU A 398 18.12 -4.51 -29.47
C GLU A 398 17.95 -5.91 -28.86
N THR A 399 18.54 -6.14 -27.69
CA THR A 399 18.49 -7.42 -26.96
C THR A 399 17.08 -7.79 -26.44
N LYS A 400 16.18 -6.82 -26.27
CA LYS A 400 14.83 -7.00 -25.72
C LYS A 400 13.70 -6.80 -26.74
N GLN A 401 14.05 -6.49 -27.99
CA GLN A 401 13.09 -6.18 -29.05
C GLN A 401 12.10 -7.31 -29.33
N GLU A 402 12.58 -8.56 -29.35
CA GLU A 402 11.73 -9.72 -29.64
C GLU A 402 10.70 -9.97 -28.52
N GLU A 403 11.17 -9.95 -27.27
CA GLU A 403 10.32 -10.13 -26.08
C GLU A 403 9.22 -9.06 -26.00
N ILE A 404 9.60 -7.78 -26.11
CA ILE A 404 8.64 -6.68 -26.00
C ILE A 404 7.67 -6.71 -27.18
N SER A 405 8.14 -7.02 -28.38
CA SER A 405 7.24 -7.17 -29.52
C SER A 405 6.22 -8.29 -29.31
N ASN A 406 6.62 -9.41 -28.73
CA ASN A 406 5.68 -10.50 -28.41
C ASN A 406 4.69 -10.07 -27.33
N ASN A 407 5.13 -9.31 -26.33
CA ASN A 407 4.24 -8.73 -25.31
C ASN A 407 3.21 -7.77 -25.92
N LEU A 408 3.61 -6.94 -26.89
CA LEU A 408 2.71 -6.04 -27.62
C LEU A 408 1.66 -6.80 -28.43
N ILE A 409 2.09 -7.84 -29.16
CA ILE A 409 1.16 -8.71 -29.91
C ILE A 409 0.21 -9.44 -28.95
N GLY A 410 0.73 -9.97 -27.85
CA GLY A 410 -0.07 -10.61 -26.80
C GLY A 410 -1.09 -9.65 -26.20
N LEU A 411 -0.73 -8.39 -26.00
CA LEU A 411 -1.62 -7.34 -25.51
C LEU A 411 -2.77 -7.03 -26.49
N ILE A 412 -2.49 -6.94 -27.79
CA ILE A 412 -3.53 -6.76 -28.83
C ILE A 412 -4.57 -7.87 -28.74
N HIS A 413 -4.12 -9.12 -28.60
CA HIS A 413 -5.01 -10.27 -28.50
C HIS A 413 -5.74 -10.30 -27.15
N GLY A 414 -5.03 -10.10 -26.05
CA GLY A 414 -5.57 -10.20 -24.70
C GLY A 414 -6.60 -9.13 -24.35
N LEU A 415 -6.46 -7.92 -24.89
CA LEU A 415 -7.43 -6.84 -24.75
C LEU A 415 -8.45 -6.79 -25.90
N GLU A 416 -8.41 -7.76 -26.81
CA GLU A 416 -9.26 -7.82 -28.02
C GLU A 416 -9.25 -6.51 -28.83
N LEU A 417 -8.08 -5.85 -28.94
CA LEU A 417 -7.95 -4.54 -29.59
C LEU A 417 -8.29 -4.58 -31.08
N SER A 418 -8.32 -5.78 -31.68
CA SER A 418 -8.81 -6.01 -33.03
C SER A 418 -10.26 -5.56 -33.22
N LYS A 419 -11.09 -5.63 -32.16
CA LYS A 419 -12.47 -5.08 -32.15
C LYS A 419 -12.48 -3.56 -32.30
N PHE A 420 -11.41 -2.91 -31.89
CA PHE A 420 -11.21 -1.46 -31.97
C PHE A 420 -10.34 -1.05 -33.17
N GLY A 421 -10.11 -1.97 -34.12
CA GLY A 421 -9.38 -1.66 -35.36
C GLY A 421 -7.85 -1.73 -35.26
N ILE A 422 -7.30 -2.06 -34.09
CA ILE A 422 -5.85 -2.23 -33.90
C ILE A 422 -5.46 -3.68 -34.13
N ASN A 423 -4.62 -3.95 -35.14
CA ASN A 423 -4.21 -5.30 -35.51
C ASN A 423 -2.70 -5.37 -35.77
N TYR A 424 -2.16 -6.59 -35.70
CA TYR A 424 -0.80 -6.89 -36.15
C TYR A 424 -0.87 -7.79 -37.39
N ASP A 425 -0.31 -7.32 -38.50
CA ASP A 425 -0.12 -8.08 -39.73
C ASP A 425 1.20 -8.85 -39.66
N VAL A 426 1.11 -10.18 -39.67
CA VAL A 426 2.27 -11.07 -39.55
C VAL A 426 3.04 -11.15 -40.88
N GLU A 427 2.37 -11.00 -42.02
CA GLU A 427 3.01 -11.13 -43.34
C GLU A 427 3.86 -9.90 -43.66
N GLU A 428 3.35 -8.71 -43.34
CA GLU A 428 4.04 -7.43 -43.57
C GLU A 428 4.80 -6.92 -42.33
N GLU A 429 4.73 -7.64 -41.21
CA GLU A 429 5.27 -7.23 -39.89
C GLU A 429 4.86 -5.80 -39.49
N MET A 430 3.58 -5.46 -39.68
CA MET A 430 3.06 -4.11 -39.45
C MET A 430 1.98 -4.08 -38.38
N PHE A 431 2.07 -3.07 -37.50
CA PHE A 431 0.98 -2.68 -36.64
C PHE A 431 0.07 -1.72 -37.40
N THR A 432 -1.23 -1.99 -37.39
CA THR A 432 -2.22 -1.19 -38.10
C THR A 432 -3.28 -0.71 -37.13
N ASN A 433 -3.75 0.52 -37.34
CA ASN A 433 -4.87 1.13 -36.66
C ASN A 433 -5.88 1.60 -37.70
N ASN A 434 -6.82 0.71 -38.01
CA ASN A 434 -7.92 0.97 -38.93
C ASN A 434 -9.11 1.55 -38.18
N PHE A 435 -8.87 2.60 -37.38
CA PHE A 435 -9.94 3.33 -36.70
C PHE A 435 -10.73 4.17 -37.71
N ASN A 436 -11.65 3.53 -38.44
CA ASN A 436 -12.65 4.23 -39.23
C ASN A 436 -13.83 4.58 -38.30
N GLU A 437 -13.90 5.83 -37.85
CA GLU A 437 -15.05 6.35 -37.07
C GLU A 437 -16.39 5.98 -37.72
N THR A 438 -16.47 6.07 -39.06
CA THR A 438 -17.66 5.71 -39.84
C THR A 438 -18.01 4.24 -39.73
N GLU A 439 -17.04 3.33 -39.70
CA GLU A 439 -17.26 1.88 -39.68
C GLU A 439 -17.57 1.37 -38.27
N TYR A 440 -16.99 1.99 -37.23
CA TYR A 440 -17.30 1.71 -35.83
C TYR A 440 -18.72 2.20 -35.46
N VAL A 441 -19.09 3.42 -35.88
CA VAL A 441 -20.45 3.93 -35.74
C VAL A 441 -21.45 3.07 -36.52
N SER A 442 -21.10 2.63 -37.74
CA SER A 442 -21.96 1.73 -38.53
C SER A 442 -22.15 0.36 -37.87
N LYS A 443 -21.08 -0.23 -37.31
CA LYS A 443 -21.16 -1.51 -36.59
C LYS A 443 -21.94 -1.40 -35.29
N ASN A 444 -21.76 -0.33 -34.50
CA ASN A 444 -22.53 -0.10 -33.28
C ASN A 444 -24.00 0.21 -33.59
N ILE A 445 -24.30 0.95 -34.66
CA ILE A 445 -25.68 1.16 -35.12
C ILE A 445 -26.30 -0.16 -35.54
N ALA A 446 -25.56 -1.01 -36.28
CA ALA A 446 -26.04 -2.32 -36.71
C ALA A 446 -26.28 -3.28 -35.52
N SER A 447 -25.40 -3.28 -34.50
CA SER A 447 -25.60 -4.10 -33.30
C SER A 447 -26.76 -3.60 -32.45
N LEU A 448 -26.91 -2.27 -32.29
CA LEU A 448 -28.06 -1.67 -31.62
C LEU A 448 -29.37 -1.94 -32.36
N GLN A 449 -29.35 -1.98 -33.70
CA GLN A 449 -30.50 -2.38 -34.50
C GLN A 449 -30.87 -3.85 -34.29
N LEU A 450 -29.89 -4.75 -34.22
CA LEU A 450 -30.13 -6.15 -33.90
C LEU A 450 -30.73 -6.33 -32.49
N GLU A 451 -30.24 -5.59 -31.48
CA GLU A 451 -30.80 -5.63 -30.13
C GLU A 451 -32.23 -5.06 -30.08
N ILE A 452 -32.52 -4.01 -30.86
CA ILE A 452 -33.88 -3.46 -31.01
C ILE A 452 -34.80 -4.47 -31.71
N ASP A 453 -34.31 -5.15 -32.74
CA ASP A 453 -35.07 -6.18 -33.46
C ASP A 453 -35.36 -7.39 -32.55
N GLU A 454 -34.40 -7.82 -31.73
CA GLU A 454 -34.64 -8.86 -30.71
C GLU A 454 -35.65 -8.42 -29.64
N LEU A 455 -35.54 -7.19 -29.13
CA LEU A 455 -36.48 -6.63 -28.16
C LEU A 455 -37.90 -6.51 -28.73
N SER A 456 -38.02 -6.10 -30.00
CA SER A 456 -39.33 -6.00 -30.68
C SER A 456 -39.95 -7.38 -30.92
N SER A 457 -39.16 -8.36 -31.33
CA SER A 457 -39.59 -9.77 -31.46
C SER A 457 -40.07 -10.35 -30.11
N ASN A 458 -39.34 -10.06 -29.02
CA ASN A 458 -39.74 -10.47 -27.67
C ASN A 458 -41.04 -9.80 -27.21
N LEU A 459 -41.22 -8.50 -27.49
CA LEU A 459 -42.47 -7.79 -27.18
C LEU A 459 -43.66 -8.31 -28.00
N GLU A 460 -43.46 -8.66 -29.26
CA GLU A 460 -44.50 -9.29 -30.09
C GLU A 460 -44.86 -10.69 -29.57
N ALA A 461 -43.86 -11.48 -29.15
CA ALA A 461 -44.08 -12.78 -28.52
C ALA A 461 -44.88 -12.65 -27.21
N ASP A 462 -44.57 -11.66 -26.37
CA ASP A 462 -45.31 -11.39 -25.13
C ASP A 462 -46.73 -10.90 -25.39
N LEU A 463 -46.94 -10.04 -26.39
CA LEU A 463 -48.28 -9.60 -26.81
C LEU A 463 -49.14 -10.77 -27.35
N LEU A 464 -48.54 -11.67 -28.12
CA LEU A 464 -49.19 -12.89 -28.62
C LEU A 464 -49.51 -13.85 -27.47
N SER A 465 -48.59 -14.02 -26.52
CA SER A 465 -48.81 -14.81 -25.31
C SER A 465 -49.94 -14.24 -24.46
N THR A 466 -49.98 -12.92 -24.28
CA THR A 466 -51.03 -12.24 -23.51
C THR A 466 -52.39 -12.34 -24.19
N LYS A 467 -52.45 -12.18 -25.53
CA LYS A 467 -53.69 -12.42 -26.31
C LYS A 467 -54.14 -13.87 -26.26
N ALA A 468 -53.24 -14.84 -26.37
CA ALA A 468 -53.56 -16.25 -26.27
C ALA A 468 -54.10 -16.59 -24.86
N THR A 469 -53.50 -16.01 -23.83
CA THR A 469 -53.94 -16.15 -22.44
C THR A 469 -55.32 -15.52 -22.22
N GLY A 470 -55.57 -14.33 -22.78
CA GLY A 470 -56.89 -13.68 -22.76
C GLY A 470 -57.97 -14.49 -23.47
N LEU A 471 -57.67 -15.04 -24.65
CA LEU A 471 -58.58 -15.93 -25.39
C LEU A 471 -58.85 -17.25 -24.65
N LEU A 472 -57.86 -17.78 -23.93
CA LEU A 472 -58.06 -18.96 -23.07
C LEU A 472 -58.95 -18.61 -21.87
N PHE A 473 -58.74 -17.46 -21.22
CA PHE A 473 -59.61 -16.98 -20.15
C PHE A 473 -61.06 -16.81 -20.62
N ASP A 474 -61.28 -16.17 -21.77
CA ASP A 474 -62.62 -16.00 -22.36
C ASP A 474 -63.30 -17.33 -22.70
N LYS A 475 -62.53 -18.38 -23.04
CA LYS A 475 -63.06 -19.70 -23.38
C LYS A 475 -63.39 -20.57 -22.15
N PHE A 476 -62.79 -20.29 -21.00
CA PHE A 476 -62.98 -21.08 -19.77
C PHE A 476 -63.91 -20.41 -18.75
N TYR A 477 -64.12 -19.09 -18.85
CA TYR A 477 -64.88 -18.31 -17.85
C TYR A 477 -66.09 -17.54 -18.42
N ASN A 478 -66.36 -17.63 -19.72
CA ASN A 478 -67.66 -17.33 -20.36
C ASN A 478 -68.18 -18.59 -21.06
#